data_AF-A0A5I0BCR4-F1
#
_entry.id   AF-A0A5I0BCR4-F1
#
_cell.length_a   1.000
_cell.length_b   1.000
_cell.length_c   1.000
_cell.angle_alpha   90.00
_cell.angle_beta   90.00
_cell.angle_gamma   90.00
#
_symmetry.space_group_name_H-M   'P 1'
#
loop_
_entity.id
_entity.type
_entity.pdbx_description
1 polymer ?
#
loop_
_entity_poly.entity_id
_entity_poly.type
_entity_poly.pdbx_seq_one_letter_code
_entity_poly.pdbx_strand_id
1 'polypeptide(L)'
;MSRMPMLLIMALLPGILPGAVQAETAAKQAAAALPGIVVPGVLKTDAQATLSAMTACRREPAALERLDCYDKILTPEQPGFASALVKAKYEGEAWKRAFAQEKQRPDNSTALIMTQSGGERPTVIITTPAIGNVPPRPVLMFSCVDNITRMQVALTHAMTPDSIDVTLTADTRQIRSRWFIRENGTLLESSRGLSGIDEIKQLFGAKTLTIDTGTNSAAGKLTFNIDGLAKTIAPLREACHWAGE
;
A
#
# COMPACT_ATOMS: atom_id res chain seq x y z
N MET A 1 0.28 -35.78 -55.20
CA MET A 1 -0.86 -36.34 -54.42
C MET A 1 -1.12 -35.33 -53.30
N SER A 2 -2.25 -34.66 -53.10
CA SER A 2 -3.60 -34.63 -53.69
C SER A 2 -4.17 -33.23 -53.37
N ARG A 3 -4.47 -32.41 -54.39
CA ARG A 3 -5.79 -31.84 -54.74
C ARG A 3 -6.63 -31.18 -53.61
N MET A 4 -6.77 -29.85 -53.73
CA MET A 4 -7.90 -28.94 -53.37
C MET A 4 -9.31 -29.59 -53.39
N PRO A 5 -10.36 -29.06 -52.71
CA PRO A 5 -10.87 -27.72 -53.06
C PRO A 5 -11.62 -26.89 -52.00
N MET A 6 -11.70 -25.61 -52.38
CA MET A 6 -12.67 -24.57 -52.03
C MET A 6 -14.11 -25.05 -52.25
N LEU A 7 -15.03 -24.76 -51.31
CA LEU A 7 -16.48 -24.83 -51.58
C LEU A 7 -17.20 -23.64 -50.95
N LEU A 8 -17.76 -22.82 -51.84
CA LEU A 8 -18.80 -21.81 -51.62
C LEU A 8 -20.11 -22.54 -51.30
N ILE A 9 -20.85 -22.11 -50.27
CA ILE A 9 -22.30 -22.38 -50.16
C ILE A 9 -23.01 -21.10 -49.71
N MET A 10 -23.74 -20.49 -50.65
CA MET A 10 -24.86 -19.60 -50.41
C MET A 10 -26.12 -20.42 -50.15
N ALA A 11 -26.95 -20.04 -49.17
CA ALA A 11 -28.38 -20.32 -49.16
C ALA A 11 -29.13 -19.28 -48.32
N LEU A 12 -30.19 -18.71 -48.90
CA LEU A 12 -31.13 -17.73 -48.35
C LEU A 12 -32.18 -18.36 -47.43
N LEU A 13 -32.82 -17.53 -46.57
CA LEU A 13 -34.29 -17.35 -46.34
C LEU A 13 -34.62 -16.88 -44.89
N PRO A 14 -35.81 -16.30 -44.61
CA PRO A 14 -35.95 -14.99 -43.95
C PRO A 14 -36.72 -15.01 -42.63
N GLY A 15 -36.74 -13.84 -41.97
CA GLY A 15 -37.84 -13.37 -41.13
C GLY A 15 -37.84 -13.87 -39.68
N ILE A 16 -38.06 -12.94 -38.74
CA ILE A 16 -39.04 -13.01 -37.65
C ILE A 16 -38.97 -11.68 -36.89
N LEU A 17 -40.14 -11.06 -36.74
CA LEU A 17 -40.42 -9.83 -36.00
C LEU A 17 -40.02 -9.91 -34.52
N PRO A 18 -39.77 -8.78 -33.86
CA PRO A 18 -40.19 -8.60 -32.48
C PRO A 18 -41.44 -7.74 -32.46
N GLY A 19 -42.56 -8.37 -32.12
CA GLY A 19 -43.80 -7.69 -31.74
C GLY A 19 -43.64 -6.94 -30.42
N ALA A 20 -44.36 -5.83 -30.31
CA ALA A 20 -44.60 -5.12 -29.07
C ALA A 20 -45.54 -5.94 -28.16
N VAL A 21 -45.21 -6.08 -26.88
CA VAL A 21 -46.18 -6.29 -25.79
C VAL A 21 -45.69 -5.57 -24.54
N GLN A 22 -46.62 -4.80 -23.96
CA GLN A 22 -46.56 -3.97 -22.76
C GLN A 22 -46.20 -4.71 -21.47
N ALA A 23 -45.67 -3.96 -20.51
CA ALA A 23 -46.08 -4.09 -19.12
C ALA A 23 -46.42 -2.70 -18.56
N GLU A 24 -47.72 -2.43 -18.46
CA GLU A 24 -48.29 -1.38 -17.62
C GLU A 24 -48.03 -1.68 -16.15
N THR A 25 -47.68 -0.65 -15.38
CA THR A 25 -48.23 -0.51 -14.03
C THR A 25 -48.62 0.94 -13.83
N ALA A 26 -49.94 1.14 -13.82
CA ALA A 26 -50.57 2.38 -13.40
C ALA A 26 -50.46 2.53 -11.88
N ALA A 27 -49.93 3.65 -11.41
CA ALA A 27 -50.21 4.16 -10.08
C ALA A 27 -50.71 5.60 -10.23
N LYS A 28 -52.01 5.76 -9.97
CA LYS A 28 -52.79 7.00 -10.07
C LYS A 28 -52.13 8.15 -9.31
N GLN A 29 -52.00 9.28 -10.00
CA GLN A 29 -51.89 10.59 -9.38
C GLN A 29 -53.21 10.90 -8.66
N ALA A 30 -53.16 11.06 -7.35
CA ALA A 30 -54.17 11.77 -6.59
C ALA A 30 -53.54 13.09 -6.13
N ALA A 31 -53.81 14.15 -6.90
CA ALA A 31 -53.57 15.51 -6.46
C ALA A 31 -54.64 15.87 -5.43
N ALA A 32 -54.29 15.83 -4.15
CA ALA A 32 -55.04 16.50 -3.10
C ALA A 32 -54.25 17.76 -2.72
N ALA A 33 -54.74 18.90 -3.19
CA ALA A 33 -54.27 20.21 -2.77
C ALA A 33 -54.81 20.52 -1.38
N LEU A 34 -53.92 20.63 -0.38
CA LEU A 34 -54.12 21.41 0.83
C LEU A 34 -52.79 22.11 1.20
N PRO A 35 -52.85 23.36 1.72
CA PRO A 35 -51.69 24.24 1.84
C PRO A 35 -50.91 24.00 3.14
N GLY A 36 -49.58 24.06 3.08
CA GLY A 36 -48.72 24.03 4.27
C GLY A 36 -47.36 23.36 4.07
N ILE A 37 -46.55 23.86 3.13
CA ILE A 37 -45.15 23.49 2.95
C ILE A 37 -44.28 24.56 3.63
N VAL A 38 -43.35 24.16 4.51
CA VAL A 38 -41.88 24.17 4.30
C VAL A 38 -41.29 23.25 5.40
N VAL A 39 -40.42 22.25 5.18
CA VAL A 39 -38.94 22.19 4.93
C VAL A 39 -38.61 20.65 5.05
N PRO A 40 -37.63 19.97 4.39
CA PRO A 40 -36.27 20.40 4.00
C PRO A 40 -35.83 20.00 2.57
N GLY A 41 -35.53 20.99 1.74
CA GLY A 41 -34.88 20.80 0.43
C GLY A 41 -33.37 21.03 0.42
N VAL A 42 -32.73 21.33 1.56
CA VAL A 42 -31.41 21.99 1.57
C VAL A 42 -30.23 21.01 1.37
N LEU A 43 -30.33 19.73 1.72
CA LEU A 43 -29.17 18.82 1.66
C LEU A 43 -28.89 18.21 0.27
N LYS A 44 -29.85 18.26 -0.66
CA LYS A 44 -29.74 17.59 -1.97
C LYS A 44 -29.01 18.45 -3.02
N THR A 45 -29.05 19.76 -2.84
CA THR A 45 -28.41 20.76 -3.73
C THR A 45 -26.90 20.79 -3.56
N ASP A 46 -26.40 20.62 -2.33
CA ASP A 46 -24.97 20.75 -2.05
C ASP A 46 -24.18 19.56 -2.59
N ALA A 47 -24.69 18.33 -2.40
CA ALA A 47 -24.07 17.13 -2.94
C ALA A 47 -24.04 17.11 -4.49
N GLN A 48 -25.11 17.60 -5.14
CA GLN A 48 -25.20 17.67 -6.59
C GLN A 48 -24.27 18.76 -7.16
N ALA A 49 -24.16 19.89 -6.47
CA ALA A 49 -23.26 20.98 -6.83
C ALA A 49 -21.79 20.53 -6.70
N THR A 50 -21.43 19.84 -5.62
CA THR A 50 -20.09 19.26 -5.42
C THR A 50 -19.77 18.24 -6.51
N LEU A 51 -20.69 17.33 -6.84
CA LEU A 51 -20.48 16.35 -7.91
C LEU A 51 -20.27 17.00 -9.29
N SER A 52 -21.00 18.07 -9.57
CA SER A 52 -20.83 18.87 -10.79
C SER A 52 -19.45 19.54 -10.82
N ALA A 53 -19.02 20.16 -9.72
CA ALA A 53 -17.71 20.78 -9.59
C ALA A 53 -16.56 19.76 -9.75
N MET A 54 -16.69 18.57 -9.16
CA MET A 54 -15.73 17.48 -9.32
C MET A 54 -15.63 16.98 -10.78
N THR A 55 -16.76 16.95 -11.48
CA THR A 55 -16.82 16.59 -12.90
C THR A 55 -16.16 17.65 -13.78
N ALA A 56 -16.25 18.93 -13.39
CA ALA A 56 -15.54 20.02 -14.04
C ALA A 56 -14.02 19.91 -13.83
N CYS A 57 -13.55 19.68 -12.59
CA CYS A 57 -12.11 19.48 -12.31
C CYS A 57 -11.51 18.32 -13.12
N ARG A 58 -12.28 17.25 -13.36
CA ARG A 58 -11.81 16.11 -14.18
C ARG A 58 -11.38 16.52 -15.59
N ARG A 59 -11.94 17.61 -16.13
CA ARG A 59 -11.65 18.08 -17.50
C ARG A 59 -10.38 18.92 -17.60
N GLU A 60 -9.76 19.29 -16.47
CA GLU A 60 -8.51 20.05 -16.46
C GLU A 60 -7.36 19.19 -17.03
N PRO A 61 -6.72 19.57 -18.15
CA PRO A 61 -5.61 18.80 -18.73
C PRO A 61 -4.38 18.72 -17.84
N ALA A 62 -4.02 19.81 -17.15
CA ALA A 62 -2.78 19.87 -16.36
C ALA A 62 -2.94 19.11 -15.04
N ALA A 63 -2.04 18.14 -14.77
CA ALA A 63 -2.19 17.25 -13.62
C ALA A 63 -2.12 17.99 -12.26
N LEU A 64 -1.24 18.99 -12.15
CA LEU A 64 -1.09 19.77 -10.92
C LEU A 64 -2.26 20.74 -10.72
N GLU A 65 -2.77 21.35 -11.79
CA GLU A 65 -3.92 22.26 -11.73
C GLU A 65 -5.22 21.49 -11.45
N ARG A 66 -5.34 20.28 -11.98
CA ARG A 66 -6.44 19.37 -11.68
C ARG A 66 -6.46 18.98 -10.20
N LEU A 67 -5.28 18.74 -9.61
CA LEU A 67 -5.16 18.46 -8.18
C LEU A 67 -5.58 19.69 -7.35
N ASP A 68 -5.04 20.87 -7.67
CA ASP A 68 -5.39 22.14 -7.03
C ASP A 68 -6.90 22.46 -7.15
N CYS A 69 -7.53 22.13 -8.28
CA CYS A 69 -8.98 22.26 -8.47
C CYS A 69 -9.76 21.41 -7.46
N TYR A 70 -9.37 20.15 -7.25
CA TYR A 70 -10.01 19.28 -6.26
C TYR A 70 -9.81 19.79 -4.84
N ASP A 71 -8.61 20.25 -4.51
CA ASP A 71 -8.27 20.75 -3.18
C ASP A 71 -9.14 21.96 -2.78
N LYS A 72 -9.45 22.84 -3.73
CA LYS A 72 -10.33 24.01 -3.50
C LYS A 72 -11.78 23.64 -3.23
N ILE A 73 -12.32 22.65 -3.95
CA ILE A 73 -13.76 22.33 -3.89
C ILE A 73 -14.11 21.27 -2.84
N LEU A 74 -13.13 20.47 -2.41
CA LEU A 74 -13.29 19.45 -1.37
C LEU A 74 -12.68 19.90 -0.04
N THR A 75 -13.02 21.12 0.40
CA THR A 75 -12.59 21.60 1.73
C THR A 75 -13.26 20.74 2.81
N PRO A 76 -12.50 20.18 3.78
CA PRO A 76 -13.08 19.38 4.85
C PRO A 76 -14.11 20.18 5.67
N GLU A 77 -15.33 19.68 5.81
CA GLU A 77 -16.48 20.39 6.42
C GLU A 77 -16.38 20.65 7.94
N GLN A 78 -15.25 20.39 8.59
CA GLN A 78 -15.16 20.51 10.03
C GLN A 78 -14.15 21.59 10.46
N PRO A 79 -14.60 22.85 10.64
CA PRO A 79 -13.78 23.96 11.16
C PRO A 79 -13.47 23.84 12.68
N GLY A 80 -13.32 22.62 13.19
CA GLY A 80 -13.11 22.30 14.61
C GLY A 80 -12.10 21.16 14.87
N PHE A 81 -11.41 20.67 13.84
CA PHE A 81 -10.37 19.62 13.99
C PHE A 81 -9.04 20.12 14.58
N ALA A 82 -8.97 21.35 15.09
CA ALA A 82 -7.76 21.87 15.75
C ALA A 82 -7.55 21.24 17.15
N SER A 83 -8.60 20.76 17.81
CA SER A 83 -8.53 20.23 19.20
C SER A 83 -8.79 18.72 19.33
N ALA A 84 -8.92 18.00 18.21
CA ALA A 84 -8.89 16.54 18.17
C ALA A 84 -7.56 16.02 17.60
N LEU A 85 -6.45 16.68 17.92
CA LEU A 85 -5.09 16.17 17.65
C LEU A 85 -4.70 14.97 18.52
N VAL A 86 -5.67 14.19 19.00
CA VAL A 86 -5.46 12.75 19.02
C VAL A 86 -5.48 12.34 17.55
N LYS A 87 -4.37 12.60 16.83
CA LYS A 87 -4.09 11.95 15.56
C LYS A 87 -4.45 10.50 15.82
N ALA A 88 -5.54 10.01 15.21
CA ALA A 88 -5.88 8.60 15.32
C ALA A 88 -4.56 7.87 15.07
N LYS A 89 -4.15 6.98 15.99
CA LYS A 89 -2.92 6.21 15.86
C LYS A 89 -3.05 5.33 14.63
N TYR A 90 -2.92 5.94 13.46
CA TYR A 90 -2.88 5.27 12.19
C TYR A 90 -1.47 4.72 12.12
N GLU A 91 -1.32 3.53 12.69
CA GLU A 91 -0.20 2.66 12.39
C GLU A 91 -0.24 2.40 10.89
N GLY A 92 0.84 2.76 10.21
CA GLY A 92 0.88 2.64 8.76
C GLY A 92 0.85 1.17 8.32
N GLU A 93 0.57 0.96 7.04
CA GLU A 93 0.34 -0.38 6.53
C GLU A 93 1.60 -1.25 6.58
N ALA A 94 2.79 -0.69 6.40
CA ALA A 94 4.03 -1.47 6.44
C ALA A 94 4.31 -1.96 7.86
N TRP A 95 4.11 -1.10 8.87
CA TRP A 95 4.19 -1.50 10.28
C TRP A 95 3.19 -2.62 10.60
N LYS A 96 1.92 -2.45 10.20
CA LYS A 96 0.87 -3.45 10.41
C LYS A 96 1.21 -4.79 9.77
N ARG A 97 1.72 -4.80 8.53
CA ARG A 97 2.13 -6.03 7.83
C ARG A 97 3.26 -6.74 8.59
N ALA A 98 4.28 -6.00 9.01
CA ALA A 98 5.41 -6.57 9.75
C ALA A 98 4.97 -7.24 11.06
N PHE A 99 4.20 -6.53 11.88
CA PHE A 99 3.71 -7.05 13.16
C PHE A 99 2.65 -8.15 13.00
N ALA A 100 1.78 -8.06 11.99
CA ALA A 100 0.81 -9.13 11.70
C ALA A 100 1.50 -10.44 11.29
N GLN A 101 2.57 -10.36 10.48
CA GLN A 101 3.36 -11.54 10.10
C GLN A 101 4.08 -12.14 11.32
N GLU A 102 4.76 -11.32 12.13
CA GLU A 102 5.47 -11.81 13.31
C GLU A 102 4.51 -12.33 14.40
N LYS A 103 3.27 -11.84 14.47
CA LYS A 103 2.24 -12.39 15.36
C LYS A 103 1.87 -13.85 15.03
N GLN A 104 2.09 -14.30 13.79
CA GLN A 104 1.83 -15.68 13.38
C GLN A 104 2.95 -16.64 13.76
N ARG A 105 4.07 -16.14 14.31
CA ARG A 105 5.20 -16.98 14.69
C ARG A 105 4.80 -17.92 15.85
N PRO A 106 4.96 -19.25 15.70
CA PRO A 106 4.51 -20.22 16.70
C PRO A 106 5.49 -20.39 17.87
N ASP A 107 6.74 -19.97 17.71
CA ASP A 107 7.82 -20.16 18.67
C ASP A 107 8.59 -18.84 18.95
N ASN A 108 9.65 -18.94 19.76
CA ASN A 108 10.54 -17.82 20.05
C ASN A 108 11.69 -17.69 19.03
N SER A 109 11.62 -18.37 17.88
CA SER A 109 12.65 -18.31 16.85
C SER A 109 12.83 -16.89 16.31
N THR A 110 14.03 -16.61 15.81
CA THR A 110 14.36 -15.37 15.10
C THR A 110 14.69 -15.63 13.64
N ALA A 111 14.48 -16.86 13.14
CA ALA A 111 14.67 -17.18 11.74
C ALA A 111 13.74 -16.33 10.85
N LEU A 112 14.23 -15.99 9.65
CA LEU A 112 13.45 -15.30 8.63
C LEU A 112 12.19 -16.12 8.30
N ILE A 113 11.03 -15.48 8.35
CA ILE A 113 9.77 -16.05 7.86
C ILE A 113 9.28 -15.25 6.66
N MET A 114 8.57 -15.90 5.75
CA MET A 114 8.11 -15.29 4.51
C MET A 114 6.64 -15.56 4.28
N THR A 115 5.92 -14.55 3.80
CA THR A 115 4.63 -14.70 3.17
C THR A 115 4.69 -14.17 1.74
N GLN A 116 3.92 -14.79 0.86
CA GLN A 116 3.78 -14.38 -0.53
C GLN A 116 2.30 -14.40 -0.91
N SER A 117 1.83 -13.31 -1.51
CA SER A 117 0.52 -13.24 -2.13
C SER A 117 0.70 -13.00 -3.62
N GLY A 118 0.15 -13.89 -4.44
CA GLY A 118 0.14 -13.76 -5.90
C GLY A 118 -0.92 -12.77 -6.41
N GLY A 119 -0.95 -12.55 -7.72
CA GLY A 119 -1.88 -11.66 -8.40
C GLY A 119 -1.16 -10.70 -9.35
N GLU A 120 -1.90 -9.73 -9.89
CA GLU A 120 -1.36 -8.69 -10.79
C GLU A 120 -0.29 -7.82 -10.10
N ARG A 121 -0.33 -7.72 -8.77
CA ARG A 121 0.67 -7.05 -7.93
C ARG A 121 1.18 -8.02 -6.86
N PRO A 122 2.15 -8.89 -7.20
CA PRO A 122 2.69 -9.82 -6.24
C PRO A 122 3.27 -9.05 -5.05
N THR A 123 3.01 -9.56 -3.85
CA THR A 123 3.59 -9.03 -2.62
C THR A 123 4.37 -10.14 -1.94
N VAL A 124 5.63 -9.86 -1.62
CA VAL A 124 6.50 -10.78 -0.89
C VAL A 124 6.99 -10.05 0.35
N ILE A 125 6.75 -10.62 1.53
CA ILE A 125 7.12 -10.04 2.82
C ILE A 125 7.98 -11.04 3.59
N ILE A 126 9.19 -10.65 3.94
CA ILE A 126 10.13 -11.44 4.73
C ILE A 126 10.44 -10.68 6.01
N THR A 127 10.24 -11.30 7.17
CA THR A 127 10.43 -10.66 8.48
C THR A 127 11.30 -11.47 9.42
N THR A 128 11.94 -10.76 10.34
CA THR A 128 12.58 -11.33 11.53
C THR A 128 12.50 -10.34 12.70
N PRO A 129 12.20 -10.80 13.92
CA PRO A 129 12.13 -9.93 15.09
C PRO A 129 13.51 -9.68 15.68
N ALA A 130 13.68 -8.54 16.35
CA ALA A 130 14.93 -8.18 17.02
C ALA A 130 15.29 -9.18 18.14
N ILE A 131 16.59 -9.40 18.33
CA ILE A 131 17.19 -10.25 19.36
C ILE A 131 17.46 -9.40 20.60
N GLY A 132 17.12 -9.93 21.78
CA GLY A 132 17.40 -9.26 23.06
C GLY A 132 16.37 -8.19 23.46
N ASN A 133 15.30 -8.01 22.68
CA ASN A 133 14.18 -7.12 23.01
C ASN A 133 13.01 -7.90 23.61
N VAL A 134 12.36 -7.35 24.62
CA VAL A 134 11.11 -7.90 25.19
C VAL A 134 9.95 -7.62 24.20
N PRO A 135 9.02 -8.56 23.98
CA PRO A 135 7.84 -8.32 23.15
C PRO A 135 6.98 -7.12 23.60
N PRO A 136 6.37 -6.34 22.68
CA PRO A 136 6.53 -6.44 21.23
C PRO A 136 7.94 -6.05 20.80
N ARG A 137 8.54 -6.83 19.88
CA ARG A 137 9.92 -6.62 19.42
C ARG A 137 9.90 -5.80 18.13
N PRO A 138 10.86 -4.90 17.89
CA PRO A 138 11.05 -4.31 16.57
C PRO A 138 11.24 -5.40 15.51
N VAL A 139 10.72 -5.18 14.31
CA VAL A 139 10.70 -6.18 13.24
C VAL A 139 11.47 -5.66 12.04
N LEU A 140 12.54 -6.35 11.64
CA LEU A 140 13.19 -6.14 10.36
C LEU A 140 12.34 -6.78 9.27
N MET A 141 12.09 -6.05 8.20
CA MET A 141 11.26 -6.46 7.08
C MET A 141 11.95 -6.15 5.76
N PHE A 142 12.09 -7.18 4.92
CA PHE A 142 12.38 -7.05 3.50
C PHE A 142 11.08 -7.28 2.73
N SER A 143 10.72 -6.39 1.82
CA SER A 143 9.47 -6.51 1.09
C SER A 143 9.58 -6.14 -0.38
N CYS A 144 8.81 -6.83 -1.22
CA CYS A 144 8.43 -6.38 -2.55
C CYS A 144 6.95 -6.02 -2.51
N VAL A 145 6.64 -4.73 -2.68
CA VAL A 145 5.26 -4.22 -2.75
C VAL A 145 5.20 -3.22 -3.89
N ASP A 146 4.21 -3.36 -4.76
CA ASP A 146 4.07 -2.57 -6.00
C ASP A 146 5.37 -2.58 -6.84
N ASN A 147 6.00 -3.76 -6.97
CA ASN A 147 7.27 -3.96 -7.68
C ASN A 147 8.45 -3.12 -7.14
N ILE A 148 8.35 -2.63 -5.90
CA ILE A 148 9.42 -1.87 -5.25
C ILE A 148 9.95 -2.67 -4.06
N THR A 149 11.25 -2.99 -4.15
CA THR A 149 11.99 -3.58 -3.03
C THR A 149 12.24 -2.54 -1.94
N ARG A 150 12.01 -2.92 -0.68
CA ARG A 150 12.24 -2.10 0.50
C ARG A 150 12.89 -2.92 1.61
N MET A 151 13.82 -2.30 2.34
CA MET A 151 14.32 -2.79 3.62
C MET A 151 13.89 -1.79 4.71
N GLN A 152 13.18 -2.28 5.70
CA GLN A 152 12.53 -1.47 6.71
C GLN A 152 12.62 -2.12 8.09
N VAL A 153 12.53 -1.32 9.15
CA VAL A 153 12.36 -1.78 10.52
C VAL A 153 11.09 -1.15 11.08
N ALA A 154 10.12 -1.99 11.44
CA ALA A 154 8.94 -1.57 12.18
C ALA A 154 9.31 -1.45 13.66
N LEU A 155 9.26 -0.23 14.19
CA LEU A 155 9.68 0.13 15.55
C LEU A 155 8.52 0.01 16.53
N THR A 156 8.83 -0.24 17.80
CA THR A 156 7.84 -0.33 18.87
C THR A 156 7.51 1.03 19.49
N HIS A 157 8.39 2.01 19.27
CA HIS A 157 8.27 3.38 19.72
C HIS A 157 8.56 4.32 18.56
N ALA A 158 7.76 5.38 18.44
CA ALA A 158 7.93 6.36 17.38
C ALA A 158 9.20 7.19 17.59
N MET A 159 9.92 7.45 16.51
CA MET A 159 11.02 8.41 16.46
C MET A 159 10.52 9.76 15.93
N THR A 160 11.15 10.85 16.38
CA THR A 160 10.77 12.21 16.00
C THR A 160 11.47 12.79 14.76
N PRO A 161 12.74 12.46 14.43
CA PRO A 161 13.37 13.01 13.22
C PRO A 161 12.74 12.46 11.94
N ASP A 162 12.97 13.11 10.79
CA ASP A 162 12.52 12.61 9.47
C ASP A 162 13.51 11.62 8.84
N SER A 163 14.78 11.68 9.26
CA SER A 163 15.86 10.79 8.83
C SER A 163 16.98 10.77 9.86
N ILE A 164 17.74 9.68 9.89
CA ILE A 164 18.87 9.47 10.78
C ILE A 164 20.02 8.79 10.02
N ASP A 165 21.25 9.06 10.45
CA ASP A 165 22.38 8.28 10.01
C ASP A 165 22.44 7.00 10.85
N VAL A 166 22.57 5.85 10.20
CA VAL A 166 22.67 4.54 10.85
C VAL A 166 23.98 3.88 10.49
N THR A 167 24.45 3.05 11.40
CA THR A 167 25.57 2.16 11.14
C THR A 167 25.08 0.73 11.18
N LEU A 168 25.18 0.05 10.03
CA LEU A 168 24.85 -1.35 9.88
C LEU A 168 26.11 -2.17 10.09
N THR A 169 26.02 -3.19 10.92
CA THR A 169 27.08 -4.17 11.12
C THR A 169 26.55 -5.54 10.72
N ALA A 170 26.96 -6.02 9.55
CA ALA A 170 26.64 -7.34 9.01
C ALA A 170 27.80 -8.29 9.33
N ASP A 171 27.69 -8.99 10.46
CA ASP A 171 28.78 -9.70 11.14
C ASP A 171 30.02 -8.81 11.36
N THR A 172 31.02 -8.86 10.48
CA THR A 172 32.25 -8.05 10.57
C THR A 172 32.26 -6.83 9.66
N ARG A 173 31.33 -6.74 8.70
CA ARG A 173 31.27 -5.63 7.74
C ARG A 173 30.45 -4.49 8.30
N GLN A 174 31.00 -3.28 8.20
CA GLN A 174 30.32 -2.07 8.64
C GLN A 174 29.93 -1.21 7.43
N ILE A 175 28.67 -0.80 7.39
CA ILE A 175 28.09 0.02 6.32
C ILE A 175 27.46 1.24 6.98
N ARG A 176 27.80 2.44 6.50
CA ARG A 176 27.14 3.68 6.92
C ARG A 176 26.09 4.03 5.88
N SER A 177 24.87 4.29 6.34
CA SER A 177 23.76 4.66 5.48
C SER A 177 22.90 5.72 6.16
N ARG A 178 22.07 6.40 5.39
CA ARG A 178 21.09 7.36 5.90
C ARG A 178 19.71 6.77 5.69
N TRP A 179 19.03 6.48 6.79
CA TRP A 179 17.70 5.89 6.78
C TRP A 179 16.65 6.95 7.07
N PHE A 180 15.46 6.75 6.54
CA PHE A 180 14.35 7.68 6.64
C PHE A 180 13.29 7.17 7.59
N ILE A 181 12.67 8.09 8.32
CA ILE A 181 11.58 7.78 9.23
C ILE A 181 10.26 8.03 8.49
N ARG A 182 9.32 7.10 8.67
CA ARG A 182 8.04 7.01 7.98
C ARG A 182 6.94 6.63 8.97
N GLU A 183 5.70 6.68 8.49
CA GLU A 183 4.51 6.22 9.23
C GLU A 183 4.41 6.83 10.65
N ASN A 184 4.53 8.17 10.75
CA ASN A 184 4.49 8.90 12.02
C ASN A 184 5.55 8.45 13.04
N GLY A 185 6.73 8.06 12.58
CA GLY A 185 7.85 7.72 13.45
C GLY A 185 8.03 6.23 13.71
N THR A 186 7.08 5.38 13.32
CA THR A 186 7.10 3.95 13.67
C THR A 186 7.79 3.07 12.65
N LEU A 187 8.17 3.59 11.49
CA LEU A 187 8.83 2.83 10.45
C LEU A 187 10.14 3.49 10.04
N LEU A 188 11.25 2.77 10.21
CA LEU A 188 12.55 3.19 9.73
C LEU A 188 12.83 2.50 8.40
N GLU A 189 13.20 3.24 7.37
CA GLU A 189 13.33 2.77 6.00
C GLU A 189 14.72 3.11 5.46
N SER A 190 15.48 2.11 5.02
CA SER A 190 16.80 2.32 4.43
C SER A 190 16.74 3.15 3.15
N SER A 191 16.11 2.56 2.14
CA SER A 191 16.01 3.06 0.78
C SER A 191 15.03 2.19 0.01
N ARG A 192 14.69 2.58 -1.23
CA ARG A 192 13.71 1.89 -2.08
C ARG A 192 14.29 1.60 -3.45
N GLY A 193 13.86 0.53 -4.09
CA GLY A 193 14.31 0.17 -5.43
C GLY A 193 15.82 -0.10 -5.47
N LEU A 194 16.52 0.39 -6.48
CA LEU A 194 17.93 0.05 -6.75
C LEU A 194 18.87 0.31 -5.56
N SER A 195 18.77 1.48 -4.90
CA SER A 195 19.63 1.77 -3.75
C SER A 195 19.35 0.86 -2.55
N GLY A 196 18.07 0.55 -2.30
CA GLY A 196 17.68 -0.43 -1.29
C GLY A 196 18.19 -1.84 -1.64
N ILE A 197 18.13 -2.22 -2.91
CA ILE A 197 18.65 -3.50 -3.41
C ILE A 197 20.16 -3.61 -3.18
N ASP A 198 20.92 -2.57 -3.49
CA ASP A 198 22.38 -2.56 -3.31
C ASP A 198 22.78 -2.65 -1.84
N GLU A 199 22.02 -2.02 -0.94
CA GLU A 199 22.23 -2.16 0.50
C GLU A 199 21.90 -3.57 0.99
N ILE A 200 20.79 -4.17 0.53
CA ILE A 200 20.42 -5.56 0.88
C ILE A 200 21.46 -6.56 0.39
N LYS A 201 21.98 -6.39 -0.84
CA LYS A 201 23.02 -7.27 -1.40
C LYS A 201 24.28 -7.30 -0.54
N GLN A 202 24.64 -6.18 0.10
CA GLN A 202 25.78 -6.12 1.01
C GLN A 202 25.58 -6.96 2.29
N LEU A 203 24.36 -7.35 2.63
CA LEU A 203 24.04 -8.20 3.77
C LEU A 203 24.22 -9.69 3.48
N PHE A 204 24.31 -10.09 2.21
CA PHE A 204 24.39 -11.50 1.84
C PHE A 204 25.64 -12.17 2.42
N GLY A 205 25.44 -13.38 2.96
CA GLY A 205 26.46 -14.17 3.63
C GLY A 205 26.66 -13.85 5.12
N ALA A 206 26.08 -12.77 5.63
CA ALA A 206 26.09 -12.49 7.06
C ALA A 206 24.99 -13.26 7.80
N LYS A 207 25.25 -13.63 9.05
CA LYS A 207 24.28 -14.30 9.94
C LYS A 207 23.50 -13.30 10.78
N THR A 208 24.14 -12.20 11.14
CA THR A 208 23.55 -11.17 12.00
C THR A 208 23.66 -9.80 11.37
N LEU A 209 22.61 -9.00 11.56
CA LEU A 209 22.59 -7.58 11.22
C LEU A 209 22.32 -6.78 12.49
N THR A 210 23.27 -5.93 12.87
CA THR A 210 23.05 -4.93 13.91
C THR A 210 22.88 -3.56 13.29
N ILE A 211 21.78 -2.88 13.61
CA ILE A 211 21.46 -1.52 13.19
C ILE A 211 21.66 -0.61 14.40
N ASP A 212 22.72 0.19 14.37
CA ASP A 212 22.98 1.22 15.36
C ASP A 212 22.33 2.53 14.91
N THR A 213 21.30 2.97 15.64
CA THR A 213 20.58 4.22 15.41
C THR A 213 21.12 5.38 16.24
N GLY A 214 22.26 5.19 16.91
CA GLY A 214 22.94 6.18 17.75
C GLY A 214 22.47 6.17 19.21
N THR A 215 23.28 6.77 20.09
CA THR A 215 23.08 6.75 21.55
C THR A 215 21.85 7.52 22.02
N ASN A 216 21.33 8.43 21.20
CA ASN A 216 20.19 9.30 21.54
C ASN A 216 18.87 8.81 20.91
N SER A 217 18.89 7.68 20.21
CA SER A 217 17.70 7.08 19.60
C SER A 217 16.99 6.18 20.61
N ALA A 218 15.66 6.28 20.67
CA ALA A 218 14.82 5.40 21.48
C ALA A 218 14.95 3.91 21.09
N ALA A 219 15.36 3.62 19.85
CA ALA A 219 15.61 2.26 19.39
C ALA A 219 17.01 1.72 19.74
N GLY A 220 17.98 2.62 19.98
CA GLY A 220 19.37 2.25 20.28
C GLY A 220 20.01 1.35 19.22
N LYS A 221 20.45 0.17 19.64
CA LYS A 221 21.01 -0.88 18.76
C LYS A 221 20.00 -2.01 18.63
N LEU A 222 19.67 -2.37 17.39
CA LEU A 222 18.76 -3.46 17.08
C LEU A 222 19.52 -4.56 16.34
N THR A 223 19.56 -5.77 16.90
CA THR A 223 20.22 -6.92 16.27
C THR A 223 19.18 -7.90 15.73
N PHE A 224 19.37 -8.38 14.51
CA PHE A 224 18.48 -9.28 13.80
C PHE A 224 19.24 -10.51 13.30
N ASN A 225 18.56 -11.65 13.23
CA ASN A 225 19.07 -12.84 12.58
C ASN A 225 18.73 -12.76 11.08
N ILE A 226 19.76 -12.71 10.24
CA ILE A 226 19.65 -12.67 8.78
C ILE A 226 20.32 -13.90 8.13
N ASP A 227 20.56 -14.96 8.90
CA ASP A 227 21.16 -16.19 8.39
C ASP A 227 20.30 -16.77 7.25
N GLY A 228 20.96 -17.16 6.17
CA GLY A 228 20.30 -17.62 4.95
C GLY A 228 19.57 -16.56 4.13
N LEU A 229 19.71 -15.25 4.42
CA LEU A 229 18.99 -14.16 3.72
C LEU A 229 19.08 -14.28 2.19
N ALA A 230 20.27 -14.54 1.64
CA ALA A 230 20.48 -14.65 0.19
C ALA A 230 19.59 -15.71 -0.47
N LYS A 231 19.32 -16.82 0.23
CA LYS A 231 18.42 -17.88 -0.24
C LYS A 231 16.96 -17.47 -0.02
N THR A 232 16.63 -16.99 1.17
CA THR A 232 15.24 -16.66 1.56
C THR A 232 14.65 -15.55 0.71
N ILE A 233 15.47 -14.59 0.24
CA ILE A 233 15.00 -13.45 -0.53
C ILE A 233 14.70 -13.77 -2.00
N ALA A 234 15.03 -14.96 -2.52
CA ALA A 234 14.87 -15.28 -3.94
C ALA A 234 13.45 -14.98 -4.51
N PRO A 235 12.33 -15.32 -3.84
CA PRO A 235 10.99 -14.98 -4.34
C PRO A 235 10.72 -13.48 -4.38
N LEU A 236 11.30 -12.71 -3.46
CA LEU A 236 11.23 -11.25 -3.45
C LEU A 236 11.94 -10.67 -4.67
N ARG A 237 13.11 -11.22 -5.02
CA ARG A 237 13.94 -10.77 -6.13
C ARG A 237 13.27 -11.04 -7.49
N GLU A 238 12.62 -12.19 -7.60
CA GLU A 238 11.77 -12.53 -8.74
C GLU A 238 10.58 -11.56 -8.86
N ALA A 239 9.80 -11.39 -7.78
CA ALA A 239 8.61 -10.54 -7.77
C ALA A 239 8.92 -9.05 -8.08
N CYS A 240 10.11 -8.57 -7.71
CA CYS A 240 10.54 -7.20 -7.93
C CYS A 240 11.52 -7.03 -9.10
N HIS A 241 11.73 -8.07 -9.92
CA HIS A 241 12.55 -8.02 -11.14
C HIS A 241 13.95 -7.41 -10.93
N TRP A 242 14.71 -7.91 -9.95
CA TRP A 242 16.07 -7.42 -9.73
C TRP A 242 16.93 -7.68 -10.98
N ALA A 243 17.56 -6.62 -11.52
CA ALA A 243 18.45 -6.75 -12.66
C ALA A 243 19.78 -7.46 -12.29
N GLY A 244 20.27 -8.31 -13.20
CA GLY A 244 21.62 -8.90 -13.12
C GLY A 244 21.70 -10.29 -12.49
N GLU A 245 20.67 -11.12 -12.64
CA GLU A 245 20.75 -12.58 -12.48
C GLU A 245 20.29 -13.30 -13.74
#